data_AF-A0A2W3ZAR1-F1
#
_entry.id   AF-A0A2W3ZAR1-F1
#
_cell.length_a   1.000
_cell.length_b   1.000
_cell.length_c   1.000
_cell.angle_alpha   90.00
_cell.angle_beta   90.00
_cell.angle_gamma   90.00
#
_symmetry.space_group_name_H-M   'P 1'
#
loop_
_entity.id
_entity.type
_entity.pdbx_description
1 polymer ?
#
loop_
_entity_poly.entity_id
_entity_poly.type
_entity_poly.pdbx_seq_one_letter_code
_entity_poly.pdbx_strand_id
1 'polypeptide(L)'
;MSTTAKVLEKMHILLKENESGLTSDKLWEELMSDKELSKELIDKNGNRRNGVVVGLTTRIKNGKVENIKVIKNSSNKLVYIASKNNMNFVSKLTNKFIGDVQKLEFTDLEELSAADKKVLKDYEKAITNLIKTSVNIEKLSEKIEKEKAEDTSNVMGDGEQLNT
;
A
#
# COMPACT_ATOMS: atom_id res chain seq x y z
N MET A 1 1.47 -16.15 -12.16
CA MET A 1 1.10 -14.78 -11.77
C MET A 1 0.61 -14.03 -13.00
N SER A 2 -0.44 -13.20 -12.92
CA SER A 2 -0.96 -12.44 -14.07
C SER A 2 -0.05 -11.27 -14.45
N THR A 3 -0.06 -10.83 -15.71
CA THR A 3 0.73 -9.65 -16.16
C THR A 3 0.44 -8.42 -15.32
N THR A 4 -0.83 -8.17 -14.98
CA THR A 4 -1.24 -7.06 -14.11
C THR A 4 -0.61 -7.15 -12.71
N ALA A 5 -0.52 -8.33 -12.12
CA ALA A 5 0.11 -8.53 -10.82
C ALA A 5 1.63 -8.31 -10.90
N LYS A 6 2.29 -8.80 -11.95
CA LYS A 6 3.73 -8.55 -12.19
C LYS A 6 4.05 -7.07 -12.36
N VAL A 7 3.24 -6.35 -13.14
CA VAL A 7 3.38 -4.89 -13.31
C VAL A 7 3.21 -4.19 -11.97
N LEU A 8 2.20 -4.57 -11.18
CA LEU A 8 1.97 -3.94 -9.88
C LEU A 8 3.13 -4.17 -8.90
N GLU A 9 3.66 -5.40 -8.85
CA GLU A 9 4.85 -5.72 -8.05
C GLU A 9 6.05 -4.86 -8.46
N LYS A 10 6.31 -4.78 -9.77
CA LYS A 10 7.39 -3.93 -10.31
C LYS A 10 7.17 -2.45 -9.99
N MET A 11 5.94 -1.95 -10.08
CA MET A 11 5.60 -0.57 -9.70
C MET A 11 5.93 -0.30 -8.23
N HIS A 12 5.66 -1.23 -7.31
CA HIS A 12 6.02 -1.05 -5.90
C HIS A 12 7.52 -0.91 -5.68
N ILE A 13 8.33 -1.71 -6.38
CA ILE A 13 9.79 -1.64 -6.32
C ILE A 13 10.28 -0.28 -6.84
N LEU A 14 9.86 0.08 -8.06
CA LEU A 14 10.29 1.32 -8.72
C LEU A 14 9.91 2.57 -7.92
N LEU A 15 8.70 2.60 -7.35
CA LEU A 15 8.23 3.75 -6.59
C LEU A 15 8.83 3.84 -5.19
N LYS A 16 9.32 2.72 -4.63
CA LYS A 16 10.11 2.73 -3.39
C LYS A 16 11.48 3.37 -3.60
N GLU A 17 12.08 3.17 -4.76
CA GLU A 17 13.38 3.74 -5.14
C GLU A 17 13.26 5.20 -5.63
N ASN A 18 12.07 5.63 -6.05
CA ASN A 18 11.81 6.97 -6.59
C ASN A 18 10.81 7.74 -5.72
N GLU A 19 11.29 8.33 -4.61
CA GLU A 19 10.43 8.99 -3.62
C GLU A 19 9.62 10.19 -4.17
N SER A 20 10.13 10.88 -5.19
CA SER A 20 9.44 11.98 -5.87
C SER A 20 8.36 11.50 -6.85
N GLY A 21 8.25 10.19 -7.06
CA GLY A 21 7.33 9.56 -7.99
C GLY A 21 7.84 9.50 -9.43
N LEU A 22 7.09 8.78 -10.25
CA LEU A 22 7.37 8.58 -11.66
C LEU A 22 6.23 9.13 -12.52
N THR A 23 6.55 9.89 -13.56
CA THR A 23 5.57 10.22 -14.59
C THR A 23 5.14 8.96 -15.34
N SER A 24 4.00 9.01 -16.04
CA SER A 24 3.56 7.86 -16.84
C SER A 24 4.60 7.40 -17.87
N ASP A 25 5.30 8.33 -18.52
CA ASP A 25 6.30 8.00 -19.54
C ASP A 25 7.51 7.30 -18.90
N LYS A 26 8.03 7.86 -17.80
CA LYS A 26 9.18 7.30 -17.09
C LYS A 26 8.84 5.94 -16.46
N LEU A 27 7.62 5.80 -15.93
CA LEU A 27 7.15 4.49 -15.44
C LEU A 27 7.16 3.46 -16.56
N TRP A 28 6.70 3.81 -17.77
CA TRP A 28 6.75 2.91 -18.92
C TRP A 28 8.16 2.52 -19.31
N GLU A 29 9.09 3.46 -19.32
CA GLU A 29 10.51 3.19 -19.61
C GLU A 29 11.08 2.17 -18.62
N GLU A 30 10.88 2.38 -17.31
CA GLU A 30 11.35 1.49 -16.26
C GLU A 30 10.71 0.08 -16.31
N LEU A 31 9.41 0.00 -16.62
CA LEU A 31 8.72 -1.29 -16.81
C LEU A 31 9.26 -2.06 -18.03
N MET A 32 9.65 -1.34 -19.09
CA MET A 32 10.16 -1.93 -20.32
C MET A 32 11.64 -2.34 -20.22
N SER A 33 12.40 -1.76 -19.28
CA SER A 33 13.77 -2.19 -18.96
C SER A 33 13.84 -3.60 -18.37
N ASP A 34 12.72 -4.12 -17.85
CA ASP A 34 12.61 -5.48 -17.35
C ASP A 34 12.42 -6.48 -18.51
N LYS A 35 13.39 -7.39 -18.70
CA LYS A 35 13.43 -8.32 -19.84
C LYS A 35 12.28 -9.32 -19.86
N GLU A 36 11.72 -9.67 -18.71
CA GLU A 36 10.58 -10.60 -18.65
C GLU A 36 9.26 -9.85 -18.82
N LEU A 37 9.12 -8.71 -18.14
CA LEU A 37 7.90 -7.93 -18.16
C LEU A 37 7.66 -7.27 -19.53
N SER A 38 8.71 -6.80 -20.19
CA SER A 38 8.63 -6.17 -21.52
C SER A 38 8.00 -7.08 -22.57
N LYS A 39 8.31 -8.39 -22.54
CA LYS A 39 7.69 -9.38 -23.45
C LYS A 39 6.18 -9.47 -23.27
N GLU A 40 5.68 -9.27 -22.05
CA GLU A 40 4.26 -9.28 -21.75
C GLU A 40 3.57 -7.94 -21.99
N LEU A 41 4.33 -6.85 -22.01
CA LEU A 41 3.85 -5.48 -22.20
C LEU A 41 3.85 -5.02 -23.66
N ILE A 42 4.38 -5.83 -24.58
CA ILE A 42 4.32 -5.62 -26.02
C ILE A 42 3.34 -6.63 -26.63
N ASP A 43 2.57 -6.22 -27.64
CA ASP A 43 1.72 -7.12 -28.41
C ASP A 43 2.48 -7.83 -29.53
N LYS A 44 1.80 -8.74 -30.26
CA LYS A 44 2.40 -9.45 -31.39
C LYS A 44 2.89 -8.56 -32.54
N ASN A 45 2.47 -7.29 -32.56
CA ASN A 45 2.80 -6.31 -33.60
C ASN A 45 3.90 -5.33 -33.15
N GLY A 46 4.48 -5.51 -31.95
CA GLY A 46 5.50 -4.61 -31.41
C GLY A 46 4.93 -3.37 -30.70
N ASN A 47 3.61 -3.25 -30.53
CA ASN A 47 3.00 -2.10 -29.88
C ASN A 47 2.86 -2.29 -28.36
N ARG A 48 2.92 -1.19 -27.60
CA ARG A 48 2.68 -1.20 -26.16
C ARG A 48 1.25 -1.63 -25.85
N ARG A 49 1.08 -2.60 -24.96
CA ARG A 49 -0.21 -3.03 -24.40
C ARG A 49 -0.69 -2.06 -23.32
N ASN A 50 -1.00 -0.84 -23.75
CA ASN A 50 -1.37 0.27 -22.85
C ASN A 50 -2.52 -0.07 -21.89
N GLY A 51 -3.44 -0.94 -22.30
CA GLY A 51 -4.58 -1.37 -21.48
C GLY A 51 -4.21 -1.95 -20.11
N VAL A 52 -3.02 -2.57 -19.97
CA VAL A 52 -2.57 -3.12 -18.68
C VAL A 52 -2.29 -2.00 -17.69
N VAL A 53 -1.48 -1.02 -18.08
CA VAL A 53 -1.13 0.12 -17.21
C VAL A 53 -2.35 1.02 -17.00
N VAL A 54 -3.12 1.33 -18.05
CA VAL A 54 -4.36 2.14 -17.94
C VAL A 54 -5.38 1.50 -16.99
N GLY A 55 -5.53 0.17 -17.07
CA GLY A 55 -6.37 -0.59 -16.16
C GLY A 55 -5.90 -0.47 -14.71
N LEU A 56 -4.60 -0.56 -14.46
CA LEU A 56 -4.00 -0.34 -13.13
C LEU A 56 -4.19 1.10 -12.66
N THR A 57 -3.93 2.11 -13.50
CA THR A 57 -4.15 3.53 -13.18
C THR A 57 -5.58 3.78 -12.71
N THR A 58 -6.56 3.19 -13.39
CA THR A 58 -7.99 3.31 -13.04
C THR A 58 -8.25 2.67 -11.68
N ARG A 59 -7.71 1.47 -11.41
CA ARG A 59 -7.85 0.81 -10.12
C ARG A 59 -7.18 1.60 -8.99
N ILE A 60 -6.00 2.17 -9.22
CA ILE A 60 -5.29 3.02 -8.25
C ILE A 60 -6.13 4.26 -7.92
N LYS A 61 -6.61 4.99 -8.94
CA LYS A 61 -7.48 6.16 -8.75
C LYS A 61 -8.74 5.84 -7.96
N ASN A 62 -9.31 4.65 -8.17
CA ASN A 62 -10.50 4.17 -7.48
C ASN A 62 -10.18 3.55 -6.10
N GLY A 63 -8.95 3.65 -5.61
CA GLY A 63 -8.55 3.10 -4.30
C GLY A 63 -8.54 1.57 -4.22
N LYS A 64 -8.60 0.87 -5.35
CA LYS A 64 -8.57 -0.61 -5.43
C LYS A 64 -7.16 -1.19 -5.47
N VAL A 65 -6.14 -0.33 -5.59
CA VAL A 65 -4.73 -0.70 -5.48
C VAL A 65 -4.14 0.10 -4.35
N GLU A 66 -3.56 -0.61 -3.39
CA GLU A 66 -2.98 -0.04 -2.19
C GLU A 66 -1.54 0.42 -2.46
N ASN A 67 -0.98 1.28 -1.59
CA ASN A 67 0.42 1.78 -1.63
C ASN A 67 0.87 2.59 -2.83
N ILE A 68 -0.04 2.91 -3.75
CA ILE A 68 0.27 3.78 -4.88
C ILE A 68 -0.82 4.83 -4.96
N LYS A 69 -0.43 6.07 -5.21
CA LYS A 69 -1.36 7.14 -5.58
C LYS A 69 -0.97 7.66 -6.95
N VAL A 70 -1.98 8.14 -7.67
CA VAL A 70 -1.79 8.88 -8.92
C VAL A 70 -2.24 10.31 -8.67
N ILE A 71 -1.29 11.24 -8.77
CA ILE A 71 -1.53 12.68 -8.65
C ILE A 71 -1.26 13.36 -9.99
N LYS A 72 -1.65 14.62 -10.12
CA LYS A 72 -1.24 15.50 -11.21
C LYS A 72 -0.14 16.43 -10.71
N ASN A 73 0.93 16.58 -11.48
CA ASN A 73 1.94 17.60 -11.18
C ASN A 73 1.50 18.99 -11.67
N SER A 74 2.33 20.01 -11.45
CA SER A 74 2.11 21.39 -11.92
C SER A 74 1.93 21.50 -13.45
N SER A 75 2.48 20.55 -14.22
CA SER A 75 2.29 20.45 -15.67
C SER A 75 1.08 19.61 -16.09
N ASN A 76 0.17 19.30 -15.16
CA ASN A 76 -1.03 18.49 -15.38
C ASN A 76 -0.75 17.05 -15.87
N LYS A 77 0.48 16.56 -15.75
CA LYS A 77 0.88 15.18 -16.07
C LYS A 77 0.62 14.25 -14.89
N LEU A 78 0.23 13.00 -15.19
CA LEU A 78 0.03 11.97 -14.17
C LEU A 78 1.39 11.54 -13.60
N VAL A 79 1.48 11.54 -12.27
CA VAL A 79 2.63 11.06 -11.49
C VAL A 79 2.16 9.99 -10.53
N TYR A 80 2.82 8.84 -10.58
CA TYR A 80 2.65 7.72 -9.67
C TYR A 80 3.60 7.93 -8.49
N ILE A 81 3.07 7.92 -7.28
CA ILE A 81 3.86 8.05 -6.05
C ILE A 81 3.62 6.84 -5.18
N ALA A 82 4.67 6.38 -4.49
CA ALA A 82 4.49 5.49 -3.36
C ALA A 82 3.64 6.24 -2.32
N SER A 83 2.54 5.63 -1.89
CA SER A 83 1.77 6.17 -0.77
C SER A 83 2.57 5.90 0.50
N LYS A 84 3.43 6.84 0.92
CA LYS A 84 4.16 6.74 2.19
C LYS A 84 3.15 6.54 3.32
N ASN A 85 3.29 5.43 4.05
CA ASN A 85 2.64 5.09 5.32
C ASN A 85 1.25 5.71 5.52
N ASN A 86 0.29 5.32 4.69
CA ASN A 86 -1.09 5.54 5.05
C ASN A 86 -1.39 4.60 6.22
N MET A 87 -1.67 5.14 7.41
CA MET A 87 -1.98 4.33 8.59
C MET A 87 -3.09 3.31 8.29
N ASN A 88 -4.10 3.71 7.50
CA ASN A 88 -5.18 2.84 7.04
C ASN A 88 -4.68 1.65 6.21
N PHE A 89 -3.60 1.81 5.45
CA PHE A 89 -2.97 0.71 4.72
C PHE A 89 -2.22 -0.23 5.67
N VAL A 90 -1.40 0.31 6.56
CA VAL A 90 -0.65 -0.49 7.54
C VAL A 90 -1.62 -1.31 8.38
N SER A 91 -2.71 -0.71 8.84
CA SER A 91 -3.77 -1.40 9.56
C SER A 91 -4.45 -2.49 8.71
N LYS A 92 -4.79 -2.24 7.44
CA LYS A 92 -5.38 -3.26 6.56
C LYS A 92 -4.45 -4.45 6.32
N LEU A 93 -3.17 -4.20 6.04
CA LEU A 93 -2.19 -5.26 5.83
C LEU A 93 -1.97 -6.08 7.10
N THR A 94 -1.83 -5.41 8.25
CA THR A 94 -1.71 -6.06 9.56
C THR A 94 -2.95 -6.89 9.89
N ASN A 95 -4.15 -6.36 9.68
CA ASN A 95 -5.40 -7.07 9.95
C ASN A 95 -5.58 -8.28 9.02
N LYS A 96 -5.18 -8.18 7.75
CA LYS A 96 -5.15 -9.32 6.83
C LYS A 96 -4.20 -10.40 7.32
N PHE A 97 -2.97 -10.03 7.68
CA PHE A 97 -1.98 -10.98 8.17
C PHE A 97 -2.42 -11.66 9.47
N ILE A 98 -2.97 -10.91 10.42
CA ILE A 98 -3.57 -11.46 11.64
C ILE A 98 -4.67 -12.46 11.28
N GLY A 99 -5.57 -12.11 10.37
CA GLY A 99 -6.65 -13.01 9.95
C GLY A 99 -6.17 -14.28 9.24
N ASP A 100 -5.10 -14.20 8.45
CA ASP A 100 -4.51 -15.38 7.80
C ASP A 100 -3.79 -16.28 8.81
N VAL A 101 -3.12 -15.68 9.79
CA VAL A 101 -2.42 -16.40 10.85
C VAL A 101 -3.37 -17.04 11.86
N GLN A 102 -4.47 -16.37 12.21
CA GLN A 102 -5.50 -16.94 13.10
C GLN A 102 -6.22 -18.16 12.51
N LYS A 103 -6.18 -18.35 11.19
CA LYS A 103 -6.74 -19.53 10.52
C LYS A 103 -5.82 -20.75 10.57
N LEU A 104 -4.59 -20.59 11.03
CA LEU A 104 -3.69 -21.73 11.24
C LEU A 104 -4.16 -22.48 12.48
N GLU A 105 -4.97 -23.51 12.26
CA GLU A 105 -5.33 -24.48 13.28
C GLU A 105 -4.23 -25.56 13.32
N PHE A 106 -3.54 -25.65 14.45
CA PHE A 106 -2.60 -26.75 14.70
C PHE A 106 -3.38 -27.89 15.35
N THR A 107 -3.76 -28.89 14.56
CA THR A 107 -4.24 -30.18 15.08
C THR A 107 -3.04 -31.05 15.45
N ASP A 108 -3.18 -31.91 16.46
CA ASP A 108 -2.18 -32.89 16.91
C ASP A 108 -0.96 -32.34 17.66
N LEU A 109 -1.19 -31.40 18.58
CA LEU A 109 -0.16 -30.82 19.48
C LEU A 109 0.49 -31.84 20.43
N GLU A 110 -0.13 -33.00 20.63
CA GLU A 110 0.33 -34.02 21.59
C GLU A 110 1.60 -34.74 21.12
N GLU A 111 1.77 -34.94 19.80
CA GLU A 111 2.89 -35.66 19.19
C GLU A 111 4.15 -34.78 18.99
N LEU A 112 4.05 -33.47 19.26
CA LEU A 112 5.15 -32.54 19.01
C LEU A 112 6.29 -32.67 20.02
N SER A 113 7.51 -32.55 19.51
CA SER A 113 8.71 -32.49 20.34
C SER A 113 8.71 -31.25 21.23
N ALA A 114 9.53 -31.25 22.29
CA ALA A 114 9.68 -30.07 23.15
C ALA A 114 10.20 -28.84 22.39
N ALA A 115 10.99 -29.05 21.33
CA ALA A 115 11.49 -27.97 20.48
C ALA A 115 10.35 -27.37 19.64
N ASP A 116 9.50 -28.20 19.03
CA ASP A 116 8.37 -27.75 18.22
C ASP A 116 7.33 -27.01 19.07
N LYS A 117 7.04 -27.54 20.27
CA LYS A 117 6.16 -26.86 21.25
C LYS A 117 6.70 -25.48 21.65
N LYS A 118 8.02 -25.33 21.74
CA LYS A 118 8.65 -24.02 22.02
C LYS A 118 8.48 -23.06 20.84
N VAL A 119 8.71 -23.53 19.60
CA VAL A 119 8.52 -22.72 18.39
C VAL A 119 7.08 -22.23 18.27
N LEU A 120 6.09 -23.10 18.53
CA LEU A 120 4.68 -22.73 18.54
C LEU A 120 4.37 -21.66 19.59
N LYS A 121 4.90 -21.80 20.81
CA LYS A 121 4.70 -20.80 21.87
C LYS A 121 5.33 -19.44 21.51
N ASP A 122 6.49 -19.44 20.88
CA ASP A 122 7.14 -18.22 20.40
C ASP A 122 6.33 -17.57 19.26
N TYR A 123 5.75 -18.39 18.39
CA TYR A 123 4.83 -17.96 17.34
C TYR A 123 3.55 -17.33 17.90
N GLU A 124 2.86 -17.97 18.84
CA GLU A 124 1.69 -17.44 19.54
C GLU A 124 1.98 -16.09 20.23
N LYS A 125 3.16 -15.98 20.86
CA LYS A 125 3.60 -14.75 21.49
C LYS A 125 3.83 -13.63 20.47
N ALA A 126 4.43 -13.96 19.32
CA ALA A 126 4.62 -13.00 18.23
C ALA A 126 3.28 -12.49 17.68
N ILE A 127 2.30 -13.38 17.48
CA ILE A 127 0.93 -13.01 17.07
C ILE A 127 0.30 -12.06 18.09
N THR A 128 0.38 -12.41 19.38
CA THR A 128 -0.18 -11.58 20.45
C THR A 128 0.42 -10.18 20.45
N ASN A 129 1.74 -10.08 20.29
CA ASN A 129 2.44 -8.79 20.21
C ASN A 129 2.05 -7.99 18.97
N LEU A 130 1.86 -8.65 17.82
CA LEU A 130 1.40 -8.01 16.59
C LEU A 130 -0.01 -7.44 16.76
N ILE A 131 -0.93 -8.21 17.35
CA ILE A 131 -2.30 -7.74 17.64
C ILE A 131 -2.27 -6.51 18.54
N LYS A 132 -1.52 -6.55 19.64
CA LYS A 132 -1.36 -5.38 20.55
C LYS A 132 -0.81 -4.15 19.82
N THR A 133 0.18 -4.35 18.95
CA THR A 133 0.79 -3.27 18.17
C THR A 133 -0.21 -2.67 17.19
N SER A 134 -1.01 -3.51 16.52
CA SER A 134 -2.09 -3.07 15.61
C SER A 134 -3.08 -2.14 16.33
N VAL A 135 -3.57 -2.55 17.50
CA VAL A 135 -4.51 -1.76 18.31
C VAL A 135 -3.90 -0.42 18.73
N ASN A 136 -2.62 -0.39 19.10
CA ASN A 136 -1.96 0.87 19.46
C ASN A 136 -1.80 1.81 18.27
N ILE A 137 -1.53 1.28 17.08
CA ILE A 137 -1.45 2.04 15.84
C ILE A 137 -2.81 2.67 15.50
N GLU A 138 -3.91 1.92 15.64
CA GLU A 138 -5.26 2.44 15.42
C GLU A 138 -5.58 3.61 16.37
N LYS A 139 -5.29 3.46 17.67
CA LYS A 139 -5.46 4.55 18.65
C LYS A 139 -4.64 5.79 18.33
N LEU A 140 -3.39 5.61 17.90
CA LEU A 140 -2.53 6.73 17.48
C LEU A 140 -3.09 7.42 16.22
N SER A 141 -3.65 6.65 15.28
CA SER A 141 -4.29 7.19 14.09
C SER A 141 -5.46 8.10 14.44
N GLU A 142 -6.38 7.62 15.29
CA GLU A 142 -7.55 8.38 15.74
C GLU A 142 -7.14 9.68 16.42
N LYS A 143 -6.07 9.65 17.23
CA LYS A 143 -5.56 10.83 17.92
C LYS A 143 -5.02 11.87 16.92
N ILE A 144 -4.22 11.44 15.95
CA ILE A 144 -3.68 12.32 14.90
C ILE A 144 -4.80 12.94 14.04
N GLU A 145 -5.85 12.19 13.74
CA GLU A 145 -6.99 12.71 12.98
C GLU A 145 -7.79 13.75 13.76
N LYS A 146 -8.00 13.54 15.07
CA LYS A 146 -8.64 14.54 15.96
C LYS A 146 -7.83 15.83 16.04
N GLU A 147 -6.51 15.73 16.28
CA GLU A 147 -5.63 16.90 16.36
C GLU A 147 -5.65 17.71 15.05
N LYS A 148 -5.68 17.05 13.88
CA LYS A 148 -5.80 17.74 12.58
C LYS A 148 -7.14 18.44 12.36
N ALA A 149 -8.24 17.85 12.85
CA ALA A 149 -9.58 18.43 12.76
C ALA A 149 -9.71 19.66 13.66
N GLU A 150 -9.09 19.63 14.84
CA GLU A 150 -9.05 20.77 15.77
C GLU A 150 -8.20 21.92 15.20
N ASP A 151 -7.03 21.64 14.63
CA ASP A 151 -6.19 22.64 13.95
C ASP A 151 -6.89 23.32 12.76
N THR A 152 -7.71 22.57 12.00
CA THR A 152 -8.46 23.15 10.87
C THR A 152 -9.69 23.97 11.31
N SER A 153 -10.25 23.68 12.50
CA SER A 153 -11.34 24.49 13.08
C SER A 153 -10.88 25.84 13.62
N ASN A 154 -9.65 25.93 14.15
CA ASN A 154 -9.07 27.20 14.63
C ASN A 154 -8.70 28.17 13.50
N VAL A 155 -8.44 27.69 12.28
CA VAL A 155 -8.13 28.56 11.12
C VAL A 155 -9.39 29.23 10.54
N MET A 156 -10.58 28.73 10.83
CA MET A 156 -11.85 29.33 10.37
C MET A 156 -12.53 30.24 11.41
N GLY A 157 -11.94 30.41 12.60
CA GLY A 157 -12.54 31.17 13.72
C GLY A 157 -12.23 32.66 13.79
N ASP A 158 -11.14 33.14 13.16
CA ASP A 158 -10.65 34.52 13.32
C ASP A 158 -10.91 35.42 12.09
N GLY A 159 -12.03 35.20 11.40
CA GLY A 159 -12.30 35.80 10.09
C GLY A 159 -13.65 36.50 9.92
N GLU A 160 -14.31 36.94 10.98
CA GLU A 160 -15.43 37.88 10.85
C GLU A 160 -15.30 39.01 11.88
N GLN A 161 -14.82 40.18 11.42
CA GLN A 161 -15.42 41.50 11.67
C GLN A 161 -14.52 42.62 11.14
N LEU A 162 -15.11 43.49 10.31
CA LEU A 162 -14.94 44.95 10.20
C LEU A 162 -15.52 45.33 8.82
N ASN A 163 -16.79 45.72 8.72
CA ASN A 163 -17.48 46.95 9.14
C ASN A 163 -17.80 47.81 7.90
N THR A 164 -19.10 48.03 7.69
CA THR A 164 -19.79 49.15 6.99
C THR A 164 -19.27 49.64 5.65
#